data_AF-A0A1H6NI23-F1
#
_entry.id   AF-A0A1H6NI23-F1
#
_cell.length_a   1.000
_cell.length_b   1.000
_cell.length_c   1.000
_cell.angle_alpha   90.00
_cell.angle_beta   90.00
_cell.angle_gamma   90.00
#
_symmetry.space_group_name_H-M   'P 1'
#
loop_
_entity.id
_entity.type
_entity.pdbx_description
1 polymer ?
#
loop_
_entity_poly.entity_id
_entity_poly.type
_entity_poly.pdbx_seq_one_letter_code
_entity_poly.pdbx_strand_id
1 'polypeptide(L)'
;MDELMLMDRSRVLHEALEQSGWENPEEVIQRVTRLDLGLPAEDEFAVICSWLGKCSLVHKLDQQQIPKTSRETYQVPDLLAVFNTENNQYRVLIEVKTKQEKSLTLRAKDREKLLKYGEMLGLPVLFAWKYHGLWMLFDISLFQRFNKNYRVDFFTAISNSLMSLLAGDMNYQLGEGVGLYLKFKKDEMHGSDENVETWKARIEDVYLRDFNGEKQYKFSPKTLSILNTCEIEENTEVDDEYISQSFVVRPGMGNTAHRAMEKLLKMVDDDVNIHWRSLLVDESPLHSIADFQSALNEALNQKFVKYILLQHPQQYPDFIKDDDKAKGIH
;
A
#
# COMPACT_ATOMS: atom_id res chain seq x y z
N MET A 1 4.36 -24.41 -11.99
CA MET A 1 3.10 -24.06 -11.28
C MET A 1 3.09 -24.92 -10.03
N ASP A 2 3.23 -24.27 -8.88
CA ASP A 2 3.46 -24.96 -7.60
C ASP A 2 2.21 -25.74 -7.15
N GLU A 3 2.41 -26.85 -6.45
CA GLU A 3 1.32 -27.78 -6.04
C GLU A 3 0.33 -27.08 -5.09
N LEU A 4 0.82 -26.12 -4.31
CA LEU A 4 0.01 -25.27 -3.41
C LEU A 4 -0.93 -24.34 -4.18
N MET A 5 -0.46 -23.72 -5.27
CA MET A 5 -1.29 -22.85 -6.13
C MET A 5 -2.38 -23.64 -6.85
N LEU A 6 -2.10 -24.88 -7.23
CA LEU A 6 -3.10 -25.79 -7.82
C LEU A 6 -4.22 -26.12 -6.81
N MET A 7 -3.90 -26.34 -5.53
CA MET A 7 -4.90 -26.64 -4.51
C MET A 7 -5.83 -25.44 -4.23
N ASP A 8 -5.31 -24.22 -4.12
CA ASP A 8 -6.16 -23.04 -3.84
C ASP A 8 -7.06 -22.70 -5.02
N ARG A 9 -6.56 -22.78 -6.26
CA ARG A 9 -7.39 -22.63 -7.47
C ARG A 9 -8.49 -23.69 -7.55
N SER A 10 -8.19 -24.94 -7.18
CA SER A 10 -9.19 -26.02 -7.13
C SER A 10 -10.28 -25.75 -6.09
N ARG A 11 -9.90 -25.22 -4.92
CA ARG A 11 -10.84 -24.81 -3.87
C ARG A 11 -11.73 -23.66 -4.32
N VAL A 12 -11.14 -22.63 -4.94
CA VAL A 12 -11.87 -21.48 -5.48
C VAL A 12 -12.89 -21.92 -6.54
N LEU A 13 -12.51 -22.85 -7.42
CA LEU A 13 -13.41 -23.45 -8.40
C LEU A 13 -14.57 -24.19 -7.71
N HIS A 14 -14.28 -25.00 -6.70
CA HIS A 14 -15.29 -25.75 -5.96
C HIS A 14 -16.24 -24.84 -5.17
N GLU A 15 -15.72 -23.80 -4.52
CA GLU A 15 -16.54 -22.80 -3.82
C GLU A 15 -17.42 -22.01 -4.80
N ALA A 16 -16.91 -21.69 -5.99
CA ALA A 16 -17.71 -21.05 -7.03
C ALA A 16 -18.84 -21.96 -7.54
N LEU A 17 -18.57 -23.25 -7.71
CA LEU A 17 -19.55 -24.26 -8.13
C LEU A 17 -20.66 -24.46 -7.09
N GLU A 18 -20.30 -24.58 -5.79
CA GLU A 18 -21.28 -24.72 -4.70
C GLU A 18 -22.19 -23.50 -4.56
N GLN A 19 -21.67 -22.29 -4.84
CA GLN A 19 -22.42 -21.04 -4.69
C GLN A 19 -23.29 -20.69 -5.91
N SER A 20 -22.82 -20.98 -7.12
CA SER A 20 -23.52 -20.66 -8.37
C SER A 20 -24.43 -21.80 -8.86
N GLY A 21 -24.30 -22.99 -8.29
CA GLY A 21 -24.90 -24.20 -8.81
C GLY A 21 -24.05 -24.79 -9.94
N TRP A 22 -24.08 -26.13 -10.07
CA TRP A 22 -23.22 -26.90 -10.97
C TRP A 22 -23.60 -26.76 -12.47
N GLU A 23 -24.69 -26.08 -12.79
CA GLU A 23 -25.34 -26.13 -14.10
C GLU A 23 -25.14 -24.87 -14.96
N ASN A 24 -24.54 -23.80 -14.42
CA ASN A 24 -24.33 -22.54 -15.17
C ASN A 24 -22.84 -22.21 -15.35
N PRO A 25 -22.21 -22.68 -16.44
CA PRO A 25 -20.79 -22.44 -16.72
C PRO A 25 -20.42 -20.96 -16.80
N GLU A 26 -21.30 -20.09 -17.29
CA GLU A 26 -21.01 -18.66 -17.45
C GLU A 26 -21.01 -17.93 -16.11
N GLU A 27 -21.92 -18.27 -15.20
CA GLU A 27 -21.91 -17.76 -13.82
C GLU A 27 -20.72 -18.30 -13.02
N VAL A 28 -20.35 -19.57 -13.22
CA VAL A 28 -19.15 -20.16 -12.60
C VAL A 28 -17.89 -19.47 -13.14
N ILE A 29 -17.75 -19.28 -14.45
CA ILE A 29 -16.61 -18.55 -15.05
C ILE A 29 -16.56 -17.13 -14.53
N GLN A 30 -17.67 -16.39 -14.52
CA GLN A 30 -17.69 -15.03 -13.95
C GLN A 30 -17.33 -15.03 -12.47
N ARG A 31 -17.77 -16.03 -11.70
CA ARG A 31 -17.48 -16.14 -10.27
C ARG A 31 -16.02 -16.49 -10.00
N VAL A 32 -15.47 -17.44 -10.75
CA VAL A 32 -14.06 -17.82 -10.71
C VAL A 32 -13.21 -16.63 -11.13
N THR A 33 -13.52 -15.98 -12.24
CA THR A 33 -12.86 -14.74 -12.68
C THR A 33 -12.98 -13.64 -11.61
N ARG A 34 -14.11 -13.52 -10.91
CA ARG A 34 -14.28 -12.56 -9.80
C ARG A 34 -13.58 -12.99 -8.51
N LEU A 35 -13.22 -14.26 -8.35
CA LEU A 35 -12.43 -14.76 -7.23
C LEU A 35 -10.92 -14.76 -7.54
N ASP A 36 -10.56 -14.83 -8.82
CA ASP A 36 -9.20 -14.90 -9.37
C ASP A 36 -8.64 -13.51 -9.77
N LEU A 37 -9.47 -12.65 -10.40
CA LEU A 37 -9.18 -11.24 -10.68
C LEU A 37 -9.71 -10.28 -9.60
N GLY A 38 -10.69 -10.70 -8.79
CA GLY A 38 -11.42 -9.78 -7.93
C GLY A 38 -10.77 -9.58 -6.58
N LEU A 39 -10.47 -8.32 -6.27
CA LEU A 39 -10.22 -7.80 -4.94
C LEU A 39 -11.32 -8.24 -3.94
N PRO A 40 -10.98 -8.90 -2.83
CA PRO A 40 -11.41 -8.41 -1.54
C PRO A 40 -10.45 -7.28 -1.25
N ALA A 41 -10.96 -6.06 -1.08
CA ALA A 41 -10.17 -4.97 -0.51
C ALA A 41 -9.49 -5.40 0.81
N GLU A 42 -10.05 -6.41 1.46
CA GLU A 42 -9.48 -7.16 2.59
C GLU A 42 -8.14 -7.84 2.28
N ASP A 43 -8.01 -8.52 1.13
CA ASP A 43 -6.77 -9.23 0.76
C ASP A 43 -5.67 -8.21 0.50
N GLU A 44 -5.99 -7.17 -0.27
CA GLU A 44 -5.07 -6.06 -0.49
C GLU A 44 -4.64 -5.43 0.84
N PHE A 45 -5.58 -5.09 1.71
CA PHE A 45 -5.27 -4.47 2.99
C PHE A 45 -4.47 -5.41 3.91
N ALA A 46 -4.75 -6.71 3.89
CA ALA A 46 -4.01 -7.71 4.65
C ALA A 46 -2.55 -7.81 4.18
N VAL A 47 -2.33 -7.85 2.85
CA VAL A 47 -0.99 -7.85 2.24
C VAL A 47 -0.24 -6.56 2.61
N ILE A 48 -0.89 -5.40 2.51
CA ILE A 48 -0.32 -4.11 2.92
C ILE A 48 0.12 -4.16 4.39
N CYS A 49 -0.75 -4.61 5.29
CA CYS A 49 -0.43 -4.69 6.72
C CYS A 49 0.77 -5.62 6.98
N SER A 50 0.81 -6.79 6.32
CA SER A 50 1.94 -7.72 6.43
C SER A 50 3.25 -7.09 5.94
N TRP A 51 3.20 -6.39 4.80
CA TRP A 51 4.38 -5.80 4.18
C TRP A 51 4.97 -4.60 4.93
N LEU A 52 4.13 -3.78 5.57
CA LEU A 52 4.56 -2.56 6.29
C LEU A 52 5.34 -2.84 7.59
N GLY A 53 5.45 -4.11 8.01
CA GLY A 53 6.46 -4.55 8.98
C GLY A 53 6.08 -4.46 10.46
N LYS A 54 4.93 -3.87 10.81
CA LYS A 54 4.42 -3.90 12.20
C LYS A 54 3.32 -4.93 12.44
N CYS A 55 2.80 -5.57 11.39
CA CYS A 55 1.76 -6.58 11.54
C CYS A 55 2.37 -7.97 11.75
N SER A 56 2.05 -8.60 12.88
CA SER A 56 2.43 -10.01 13.15
C SER A 56 1.37 -11.03 12.76
N LEU A 57 0.12 -10.60 12.58
CA LEU A 57 -0.97 -11.48 12.19
C LEU A 57 -2.07 -10.65 11.52
N VAL A 58 -2.51 -11.06 10.34
CA VAL A 58 -3.82 -10.69 9.79
C VAL A 58 -4.59 -11.98 9.53
N HIS A 59 -5.80 -12.07 10.06
CA HIS A 59 -6.67 -13.24 9.89
C HIS A 59 -8.01 -12.79 9.33
N LYS A 60 -8.38 -13.35 8.19
CA LYS A 60 -9.70 -13.15 7.58
C LYS A 60 -10.77 -13.88 8.37
N LEU A 61 -11.79 -13.17 8.80
CA LEU A 61 -12.88 -13.74 9.59
C LEU A 61 -14.01 -14.22 8.66
N ASP A 62 -14.53 -15.42 8.95
CA ASP A 62 -15.69 -15.95 8.25
C ASP A 62 -16.98 -15.26 8.73
N GLN A 63 -17.76 -14.77 7.77
CA GLN A 63 -19.06 -14.14 7.98
C GLN A 63 -20.20 -15.16 8.17
N GLN A 64 -19.90 -16.46 8.08
CA GLN A 64 -20.83 -17.53 8.38
C GLN A 64 -21.09 -17.63 9.89
N GLN A 65 -22.20 -17.03 10.32
CA GLN A 65 -22.65 -17.04 11.71
C GLN A 65 -23.80 -18.04 11.91
N ILE A 66 -23.66 -18.89 12.94
CA ILE A 66 -24.67 -19.89 13.35
C ILE A 66 -24.88 -19.76 14.87
N PRO A 67 -26.14 -19.74 15.38
CA PRO A 67 -27.40 -19.77 14.61
C PRO A 67 -27.61 -18.48 13.81
N LYS A 68 -28.41 -18.54 12.74
CA LYS A 68 -28.67 -17.38 11.85
C LYS A 68 -29.23 -16.16 12.59
N THR A 69 -29.94 -16.37 13.71
CA THR A 69 -30.47 -15.32 14.58
C THR A 69 -29.39 -14.46 15.23
N SER A 70 -28.16 -14.97 15.38
CA SER A 70 -27.03 -14.18 15.91
C SER A 70 -26.72 -12.94 15.07
N ARG A 71 -27.02 -12.96 13.77
CA ARG A 71 -26.89 -11.81 12.84
C ARG A 71 -27.76 -10.61 13.21
N GLU A 72 -28.76 -10.80 14.06
CA GLU A 72 -29.59 -9.70 14.56
C GLU A 72 -28.86 -8.87 15.62
N THR A 73 -27.90 -9.49 16.33
CA THR A 73 -27.18 -8.86 17.43
C THR A 73 -25.73 -8.55 17.08
N TYR A 74 -25.09 -9.38 16.26
CA TYR A 74 -23.67 -9.32 15.97
C TYR A 74 -23.41 -9.19 14.47
N GLN A 75 -22.31 -8.52 14.15
CA GLN A 75 -21.72 -8.50 12.82
C GLN A 75 -20.24 -8.81 13.02
N VAL A 76 -19.74 -9.88 12.36
CA VAL A 76 -18.31 -10.18 12.36
C VAL A 76 -17.61 -9.14 11.49
N PRO A 77 -16.54 -8.48 11.95
CA PRO A 77 -15.70 -7.64 11.08
C PRO A 77 -14.95 -8.50 10.06
N ASP A 78 -14.38 -7.88 9.03
CA ASP A 78 -13.73 -8.63 7.95
C ASP A 78 -12.38 -9.25 8.38
N LEU A 79 -11.64 -8.56 9.25
CA LEU A 79 -10.30 -9.00 9.69
C LEU A 79 -10.13 -8.93 11.21
N LEU A 80 -9.29 -9.82 11.73
CA LEU A 80 -8.60 -9.69 13.02
C LEU A 80 -7.12 -9.41 12.71
N ALA A 81 -6.55 -8.37 13.33
CA ALA A 81 -5.14 -8.05 13.15
C ALA A 81 -4.40 -7.91 14.49
N VAL A 82 -3.12 -8.26 14.50
CA VAL A 82 -2.20 -8.06 15.61
C VAL A 82 -1.02 -7.22 15.14
N PHE A 83 -0.94 -6.01 15.66
CA PHE A 83 0.11 -5.04 15.37
C PHE A 83 1.06 -4.91 16.56
N ASN A 84 2.35 -4.79 16.28
CA ASN A 84 3.39 -4.54 17.28
C ASN A 84 3.96 -3.13 17.06
N THR A 85 3.82 -2.29 18.07
CA THR A 85 4.58 -1.03 18.17
C THR A 85 5.89 -1.29 18.92
N GLU A 86 6.68 -0.24 19.13
CA GLU A 86 7.90 -0.33 19.91
C GLU A 86 7.63 -0.76 21.36
N ASN A 87 6.50 -0.32 21.93
CA ASN A 87 6.20 -0.52 23.35
C ASN A 87 5.11 -1.55 23.61
N ASN A 88 4.22 -1.82 22.63
CA ASN A 88 3.01 -2.59 22.87
C ASN A 88 2.59 -3.47 21.70
N GLN A 89 1.68 -4.41 22.01
CA GLN A 89 0.96 -5.20 21.02
C GLN A 89 -0.53 -4.85 21.06
N TYR A 90 -1.09 -4.54 19.90
CA TYR A 90 -2.49 -4.19 19.71
C TYR A 90 -3.21 -5.27 18.93
N ARG A 91 -4.33 -5.74 19.47
CA ARG A 91 -5.23 -6.69 18.82
C ARG A 91 -6.49 -5.93 18.46
N VAL A 92 -6.86 -5.93 17.19
CA VAL A 92 -7.95 -5.10 16.67
C VAL A 92 -8.80 -5.91 15.71
N LEU A 93 -10.09 -5.62 15.67
CA LEU A 93 -10.98 -6.06 14.61
C LEU A 93 -11.08 -4.96 13.56
N ILE A 94 -11.14 -5.31 12.28
CA ILE A 94 -11.13 -4.34 11.19
C ILE A 94 -12.26 -4.66 10.21
N GLU A 95 -13.14 -3.68 10.02
CA GLU A 95 -14.11 -3.66 8.93
C GLU A 95 -13.46 -2.96 7.71
N VAL A 96 -13.42 -3.62 6.56
CA VAL A 96 -12.79 -3.11 5.34
C VAL A 96 -13.84 -2.49 4.43
N LYS A 97 -13.54 -1.32 3.87
CA LYS A 97 -14.42 -0.57 2.98
C LYS A 97 -13.64 0.05 1.83
N THR A 98 -14.14 -0.13 0.62
CA THR A 98 -13.69 0.64 -0.56
C THR A 98 -14.82 1.53 -1.00
N LYS A 99 -14.55 2.84 -1.08
CA LYS A 99 -15.57 3.82 -1.45
C LYS A 99 -14.93 5.05 -2.07
N GLN A 100 -15.48 5.54 -3.19
CA GLN A 100 -14.96 6.68 -3.95
C GLN A 100 -15.61 8.01 -3.55
N GLU A 101 -16.65 7.99 -2.72
CA GLU A 101 -17.24 9.19 -2.15
C GLU A 101 -16.44 9.68 -0.95
N LYS A 102 -16.37 11.00 -0.76
CA LYS A 102 -15.62 11.69 0.32
C LYS A 102 -16.13 11.39 1.75
N SER A 103 -17.08 10.48 1.92
CA SER A 103 -17.58 10.09 3.24
C SER A 103 -18.07 8.64 3.28
N LEU A 104 -17.74 7.96 4.37
CA LEU A 104 -18.37 6.69 4.75
C LEU A 104 -19.60 6.97 5.60
N THR A 105 -20.69 6.25 5.33
CA THR A 105 -21.90 6.31 6.14
C THR A 105 -22.21 4.90 6.64
N LEU A 106 -22.38 4.78 7.95
CA LEU A 106 -22.68 3.54 8.65
C LEU A 106 -24.08 3.62 9.24
N ARG A 107 -24.92 2.62 9.01
CA ARG A 107 -26.27 2.61 9.60
C ARG A 107 -26.14 2.40 11.11
N ALA A 108 -27.00 3.03 11.89
CA ALA A 108 -26.95 2.91 13.35
C ALA A 108 -26.98 1.45 13.83
N LYS A 109 -27.85 0.62 13.22
CA LYS A 109 -27.94 -0.81 13.53
C LYS A 109 -26.66 -1.59 13.20
N ASP A 110 -25.98 -1.26 12.10
CA ASP A 110 -24.78 -1.99 11.66
C ASP A 110 -23.60 -1.60 12.57
N ARG A 111 -23.49 -0.31 12.95
CA ARG A 111 -22.56 0.16 13.98
C ARG A 111 -22.74 -0.57 15.30
N GLU A 112 -23.98 -0.69 15.77
CA GLU A 112 -24.28 -1.35 17.04
C GLU A 112 -23.87 -2.83 17.04
N LYS A 113 -24.14 -3.54 15.94
CA LYS A 113 -23.76 -4.96 15.80
C LYS A 113 -22.25 -5.17 15.81
N LEU A 114 -21.49 -4.30 15.13
CA LEU A 114 -20.03 -4.31 15.13
C LEU A 114 -19.49 -4.05 16.53
N LEU A 115 -20.00 -3.03 17.22
CA LEU A 115 -19.60 -2.72 18.59
C LEU A 115 -19.88 -3.85 19.56
N LYS A 116 -21.07 -4.47 19.50
CA LYS A 116 -21.42 -5.63 20.34
C LYS A 116 -20.49 -6.81 20.11
N TYR A 117 -20.06 -7.04 18.86
CA TYR A 117 -19.11 -8.10 18.55
C TYR A 117 -17.71 -7.79 19.10
N GLY A 118 -17.24 -6.55 18.96
CA GLY A 118 -15.99 -6.09 19.56
C GLY A 118 -15.99 -6.17 21.08
N GLU A 119 -17.07 -5.72 21.73
CA GLU A 119 -17.26 -5.79 23.18
C GLU A 119 -17.24 -7.23 23.69
N MET A 120 -17.94 -8.14 23.00
CA MET A 120 -17.94 -9.57 23.32
C MET A 120 -16.52 -10.17 23.34
N LEU A 121 -15.64 -9.72 22.44
CA LEU A 121 -14.26 -10.19 22.34
C LEU A 121 -13.27 -9.34 23.16
N GLY A 122 -13.70 -8.21 23.72
CA GLY A 122 -12.81 -7.24 24.36
C GLY A 122 -11.82 -6.59 23.40
N LEU A 123 -12.18 -6.45 22.11
CA LEU A 123 -11.32 -5.91 21.05
C LEU A 123 -11.90 -4.60 20.46
N PRO A 124 -11.07 -3.57 20.22
CA PRO A 124 -11.49 -2.38 19.49
C PRO A 124 -11.86 -2.72 18.04
N VAL A 125 -12.78 -1.93 17.48
CA VAL A 125 -13.24 -2.06 16.10
C VAL A 125 -12.75 -0.87 15.29
N LEU A 126 -11.92 -1.15 14.30
CA LEU A 126 -11.39 -0.18 13.36
C LEU A 126 -12.06 -0.32 11.99
N PHE A 127 -11.94 0.73 11.19
CA PHE A 127 -12.29 0.74 9.78
C PHE A 127 -11.03 0.94 8.95
N ALA A 128 -10.79 0.03 8.00
CA ALA A 128 -9.85 0.22 6.92
C ALA A 128 -10.60 0.76 5.70
N TRP A 129 -10.33 1.99 5.29
CA TRP A 129 -11.00 2.64 4.17
C TRP A 129 -10.03 2.96 3.04
N LYS A 130 -10.26 2.37 1.86
CA LYS A 130 -9.61 2.76 0.60
C LYS A 130 -10.37 3.88 -0.10
N TYR A 131 -9.73 5.03 -0.29
CA TYR A 131 -10.22 6.19 -1.05
C TYR A 131 -9.16 6.64 -2.07
N HIS A 132 -9.47 6.57 -3.37
CA HIS A 132 -8.52 6.90 -4.46
C HIS A 132 -7.11 6.29 -4.31
N GLY A 133 -7.03 5.03 -3.88
CA GLY A 133 -5.75 4.33 -3.70
C GLY A 133 -5.05 4.59 -2.36
N LEU A 134 -5.60 5.48 -1.53
CA LEU A 134 -5.08 5.73 -0.18
C LEU A 134 -5.83 4.86 0.84
N TRP A 135 -5.08 4.16 1.67
CA TRP A 135 -5.60 3.43 2.83
C TRP A 135 -5.55 4.27 4.09
N MET A 136 -6.66 4.28 4.82
CA MET A 136 -6.79 4.89 6.14
C MET A 136 -7.29 3.83 7.12
N LEU A 137 -6.72 3.78 8.32
CA LEU A 137 -7.14 2.87 9.39
C LEU A 137 -7.55 3.68 10.60
N PHE A 138 -8.81 3.65 11.03
CA PHE A 138 -9.25 4.53 12.12
C PHE A 138 -10.33 3.89 12.99
N ASP A 139 -10.47 4.39 14.20
CA ASP A 139 -11.42 3.85 15.18
C ASP A 139 -12.89 4.18 14.84
N ILE A 140 -13.78 3.24 15.12
CA ILE A 140 -15.23 3.38 14.89
C ILE A 140 -15.85 4.58 15.64
N SER A 141 -15.20 5.09 16.68
CA SER A 141 -15.64 6.30 17.41
C SER A 141 -15.60 7.57 16.55
N LEU A 142 -14.82 7.63 15.47
CA LEU A 142 -14.80 8.78 14.55
C LEU A 142 -16.11 8.95 13.79
N PHE A 143 -16.93 7.91 13.68
CA PHE A 143 -18.25 8.01 13.08
C PHE A 143 -19.17 8.86 13.97
N GLN A 144 -19.47 10.07 13.51
CA GLN A 144 -20.35 11.01 14.20
C GLN A 144 -21.79 10.89 13.70
N ARG A 145 -22.77 11.19 14.57
CA ARG A 145 -24.19 11.06 14.22
C ARG A 145 -24.55 11.99 13.06
N PHE A 146 -25.17 11.43 12.02
CA PHE A 146 -25.65 12.13 10.85
C PHE A 146 -27.05 11.61 10.48
N ASN A 147 -28.08 12.39 10.83
CA ASN A 147 -29.48 11.99 10.79
C ASN A 147 -29.75 10.71 11.62
N LYS A 148 -30.23 9.65 10.97
CA LYS A 148 -30.47 8.33 11.56
C LYS A 148 -29.27 7.38 11.48
N ASN A 149 -28.18 7.83 10.86
CA ASN A 149 -26.97 7.04 10.61
C ASN A 149 -25.78 7.73 11.29
N TYR A 150 -24.59 7.19 11.05
CA TYR A 150 -23.33 7.82 11.40
C TYR A 150 -22.48 8.05 10.16
N ARG A 151 -21.62 9.05 10.19
CA ARG A 151 -20.77 9.43 9.07
C ARG A 151 -19.38 9.86 9.55
N VAL A 152 -18.39 9.55 8.74
CA VAL A 152 -17.03 10.11 8.80
C VAL A 152 -16.66 10.59 7.41
N ASP A 153 -16.04 11.76 7.31
CA ASP A 153 -15.53 12.31 6.06
C ASP A 153 -14.04 11.96 5.87
N PHE A 154 -13.56 12.14 4.64
CA PHE A 154 -12.18 11.85 4.26
C PHE A 154 -11.14 12.59 5.10
N PHE A 155 -11.32 13.88 5.38
CA PHE A 155 -10.33 14.67 6.11
C PHE A 155 -10.26 14.25 7.58
N THR A 156 -11.41 13.94 8.19
CA THR A 156 -11.45 13.37 9.54
C THR A 156 -10.77 12.00 9.59
N ALA A 157 -11.05 11.11 8.63
CA ALA A 157 -10.48 9.77 8.56
C ALA A 157 -8.96 9.80 8.34
N ILE A 158 -8.47 10.58 7.37
CA ILE A 158 -7.04 10.66 7.09
C ILE A 158 -6.29 11.27 8.27
N SER A 159 -6.77 12.36 8.87
CA SER A 159 -6.08 13.07 9.97
C SER A 159 -5.99 12.25 11.26
N ASN A 160 -6.84 11.21 11.39
CA ASN A 160 -6.88 10.32 12.53
C ASN A 160 -6.51 8.88 12.16
N SER A 161 -5.85 8.70 11.00
CA SER A 161 -5.39 7.39 10.56
C SER A 161 -4.29 6.86 11.49
N LEU A 162 -4.40 5.58 11.81
CA LEU A 162 -3.50 4.77 12.61
C LEU A 162 -2.55 3.94 11.73
N MET A 163 -2.56 4.12 10.40
CA MET A 163 -1.73 3.35 9.47
C MET A 163 -0.24 3.41 9.85
N SER A 164 0.29 4.60 10.15
CA SER A 164 1.70 4.72 10.57
C SER A 164 1.98 4.15 11.95
N LEU A 165 1.07 4.37 12.89
CA LEU A 165 1.24 3.90 14.26
C LEU A 165 1.20 2.38 14.34
N LEU A 166 0.13 1.77 13.81
CA LEU A 166 -0.18 0.35 13.94
C LEU A 166 0.39 -0.48 12.78
N ALA A 167 0.12 -0.13 11.52
CA ALA A 167 0.53 -0.95 10.39
C ALA A 167 2.01 -0.73 10.00
N GLY A 168 2.60 0.42 10.33
CA GLY A 168 3.97 0.78 9.97
C GLY A 168 4.08 1.62 8.70
N ASP A 169 2.95 2.19 8.24
CA ASP A 169 2.95 3.05 7.07
C ASP A 169 3.75 4.35 7.30
N MET A 170 4.25 4.95 6.23
CA MET A 170 4.99 6.20 6.34
C MET A 170 4.87 7.01 5.07
N ASN A 171 4.94 8.33 5.23
CA ASN A 171 5.12 9.21 4.10
C ASN A 171 6.61 9.52 3.95
N TYR A 172 7.09 9.64 2.72
CA TYR A 172 8.48 9.96 2.45
C TYR A 172 8.60 10.89 1.26
N GLN A 173 9.67 11.67 1.24
CA GLN A 173 9.97 12.59 0.16
C GLN A 173 11.45 12.48 -0.19
N LEU A 174 11.76 12.31 -1.47
CA LEU A 174 13.13 12.39 -1.97
C LEU A 174 13.52 13.85 -2.11
N GLY A 175 14.81 14.13 -1.89
CA GLY A 175 15.31 15.50 -2.00
C GLY A 175 15.36 15.97 -3.45
N GLU A 176 15.37 17.28 -3.63
CA GLU A 176 15.42 17.91 -4.94
C GLU A 176 16.70 17.53 -5.69
N GLY A 177 16.61 17.32 -7.00
CA GLY A 177 17.77 16.97 -7.83
C GLY A 177 18.25 15.53 -7.68
N VAL A 178 17.59 14.71 -6.84
CA VAL A 178 17.85 13.27 -6.72
C VAL A 178 17.36 12.54 -7.95
N GLY A 179 18.20 11.70 -8.53
CA GLY A 179 17.84 10.99 -9.76
C GLY A 179 18.99 10.25 -10.41
N LEU A 180 18.69 9.59 -11.52
CA LEU A 180 19.66 8.93 -12.39
C LEU A 180 20.14 9.89 -13.47
N TYR A 181 21.45 9.95 -13.67
CA TYR A 181 22.10 10.77 -14.69
C TYR A 181 22.92 9.88 -15.60
N LEU A 182 22.71 10.02 -16.90
CA LEU A 182 23.49 9.36 -17.93
C LEU A 182 24.13 10.41 -18.83
N LYS A 183 25.40 10.23 -19.13
CA LYS A 183 26.14 11.08 -20.07
C LYS A 183 26.66 10.22 -21.21
N PHE A 184 26.24 10.53 -22.41
CA PHE A 184 26.66 9.85 -23.63
C PHE A 184 27.59 10.77 -24.41
N LYS A 185 28.76 10.27 -24.82
CA LYS A 185 29.66 10.95 -25.74
C LYS A 185 29.31 10.58 -27.17
N LYS A 186 29.16 11.58 -28.04
CA LYS A 186 29.00 11.42 -29.48
C LYS A 186 30.34 11.01 -30.09
N ASP A 187 30.42 9.81 -30.65
CA ASP A 187 31.63 9.33 -31.31
C ASP A 187 31.57 9.58 -32.84
N GLU A 188 30.44 9.25 -33.48
CA GLU A 188 30.27 9.39 -34.93
C GLU A 188 28.79 9.63 -35.30
N MET A 189 28.52 10.58 -36.20
CA MET A 189 27.18 10.77 -36.76
C MET A 189 26.87 9.62 -37.73
N HIS A 190 25.81 8.86 -37.45
CA HIS A 190 25.39 7.74 -38.28
C HIS A 190 24.40 8.17 -39.37
N GLY A 191 23.57 9.19 -39.11
CA GLY A 191 22.66 9.75 -40.09
C GLY A 191 21.94 10.99 -39.57
N SER A 192 21.57 11.90 -40.46
CA SER A 192 20.72 13.05 -40.16
C SER A 192 19.64 13.19 -41.22
N ASP A 193 18.38 13.28 -40.81
CA ASP A 193 17.25 13.59 -41.69
C ASP A 193 16.40 14.69 -41.07
N GLU A 194 16.32 15.83 -41.74
CA GLU A 194 15.72 17.08 -41.24
C GLU A 194 16.10 17.42 -39.79
N ASN A 195 15.24 17.06 -38.82
CA ASN A 195 15.37 17.34 -37.38
C ASN A 195 15.71 16.08 -36.56
N VAL A 196 16.03 14.97 -37.21
CA VAL A 196 16.34 13.68 -36.56
C VAL A 196 17.80 13.35 -36.79
N GLU A 197 18.58 13.34 -35.71
CA GLU A 197 19.97 12.91 -35.72
C GLU A 197 20.11 11.52 -35.12
N THR A 198 20.89 10.66 -35.76
CA THR A 198 21.27 9.34 -35.24
C THR A 198 22.77 9.32 -35.01
N TRP A 199 23.17 9.11 -33.78
CA TRP A 199 24.57 9.08 -33.38
C TRP A 199 24.99 7.69 -32.94
N LYS A 200 26.21 7.29 -33.29
CA LYS A 200 26.95 6.30 -32.51
C LYS A 200 27.49 7.04 -31.29
N ALA A 201 27.02 6.63 -30.12
CA ALA A 201 27.42 7.22 -28.86
C ALA A 201 27.89 6.13 -27.89
N ARG A 202 28.77 6.51 -26.96
CA ARG A 202 29.19 5.66 -25.85
C ARG A 202 28.79 6.29 -24.53
N ILE A 203 28.41 5.47 -23.57
CA ILE A 203 28.18 5.95 -22.20
C ILE A 203 29.54 6.36 -21.61
N GLU A 204 29.67 7.64 -21.28
CA GLU A 204 30.85 8.21 -20.62
C GLU A 204 30.71 8.16 -19.09
N ASP A 205 29.51 8.42 -18.57
CA ASP A 205 29.25 8.51 -17.12
C ASP A 205 27.82 8.04 -16.80
N VAL A 206 27.66 7.33 -15.68
CA VAL A 206 26.36 6.95 -15.11
C VAL A 206 26.46 7.04 -13.59
N TYR A 207 25.58 7.83 -12.98
CA TYR A 207 25.58 8.03 -11.54
C TYR A 207 24.18 8.37 -11.04
N LEU A 208 23.94 8.08 -9.76
CA LEU A 208 22.86 8.74 -9.03
C LEU A 208 23.38 10.05 -8.47
N ARG A 209 22.52 11.06 -8.36
CA ARG A 209 22.82 12.28 -7.64
C ARG A 209 22.03 12.32 -6.34
N ASP A 210 22.67 12.67 -5.24
CA ASP A 210 21.98 12.90 -3.97
C ASP A 210 21.41 14.33 -3.90
N PHE A 211 20.64 14.66 -2.85
CA PHE A 211 20.03 15.99 -2.76
C PHE A 211 21.02 17.10 -2.38
N ASN A 212 22.27 16.77 -2.06
CA ASN A 212 23.35 17.74 -1.92
C ASN A 212 24.06 18.02 -3.26
N GLY A 213 23.69 17.31 -4.32
CA GLY A 213 24.33 17.42 -5.63
C GLY A 213 25.57 16.54 -5.79
N GLU A 214 25.90 15.68 -4.82
CA GLU A 214 27.05 14.80 -4.90
C GLU A 214 26.74 13.61 -5.82
N LYS A 215 27.71 13.22 -6.66
CA LYS A 215 27.61 12.04 -7.51
C LYS A 215 27.85 10.78 -6.69
N GLN A 216 26.92 9.84 -6.76
CA GLN A 216 26.94 8.55 -6.09
C GLN A 216 27.05 7.43 -7.13
N TYR A 217 28.17 6.71 -7.08
CA TYR A 217 28.47 5.57 -7.95
C TYR A 217 28.21 4.22 -7.26
N LYS A 218 27.95 4.25 -5.96
CA LYS A 218 27.60 3.08 -5.17
C LYS A 218 26.23 3.30 -4.56
N PHE A 219 25.28 2.46 -4.95
CA PHE A 219 23.92 2.47 -4.43
C PHE A 219 23.44 1.03 -4.31
N SER A 220 22.57 0.76 -3.35
CA SER A 220 21.95 -0.55 -3.24
C SER A 220 20.79 -0.68 -4.24
N PRO A 221 20.43 -1.91 -4.65
CA PRO A 221 19.20 -2.14 -5.41
C PRO A 221 17.97 -1.57 -4.70
N LYS A 222 17.96 -1.57 -3.36
CA LYS A 222 16.88 -0.99 -2.52
C LYS A 222 16.71 0.51 -2.76
N THR A 223 17.81 1.27 -2.84
CA THR A 223 17.77 2.72 -3.15
C THR A 223 17.19 2.99 -4.54
N LEU A 224 17.55 2.18 -5.55
CA LEU A 224 16.97 2.30 -6.89
C LEU A 224 15.47 1.98 -6.90
N SER A 225 15.04 0.95 -6.17
CA SER A 225 13.62 0.62 -6.04
C SER A 225 12.81 1.82 -5.53
N ILE A 226 13.33 2.57 -4.54
CA ILE A 226 12.67 3.77 -4.02
C ILE A 226 12.49 4.84 -5.11
N LEU A 227 13.49 5.08 -5.96
CA LEU A 227 13.36 6.05 -7.07
C LEU A 227 12.19 5.70 -7.99
N ASN A 228 12.01 4.41 -8.31
CA ASN A 228 10.92 3.94 -9.17
C ASN A 228 9.52 4.06 -8.53
N THR A 229 9.45 4.29 -7.22
CA THR A 229 8.17 4.57 -6.55
C THR A 229 7.73 6.02 -6.69
N CYS A 230 8.63 6.91 -7.13
CA CYS A 230 8.38 8.35 -7.22
C CYS A 230 7.90 8.77 -8.62
N GLU A 231 7.37 9.98 -8.73
CA GLU A 231 7.20 10.64 -10.02
C GLU A 231 8.55 11.21 -10.45
N ILE A 232 8.98 10.87 -11.67
CA ILE A 232 10.24 11.32 -12.26
C ILE A 232 9.95 12.27 -13.43
N GLU A 233 10.80 13.29 -13.57
CA GLU A 233 10.88 14.19 -14.70
C GLU A 233 12.11 13.81 -15.53
N GLU A 234 11.92 13.73 -16.84
CA GLU A 234 12.96 13.39 -17.79
C GLU A 234 13.45 14.66 -18.47
N ASN A 235 14.76 14.88 -18.43
CA ASN A 235 15.40 15.99 -19.13
C ASN A 235 16.50 15.47 -20.03
N THR A 236 16.56 16.02 -21.25
CA THR A 236 17.64 15.75 -22.20
C THR A 236 18.29 17.07 -22.59
N GLU A 237 19.59 17.16 -22.38
CA GLU A 237 20.43 18.26 -22.84
C GLU A 237 21.38 17.73 -23.91
N VAL A 238 21.43 18.41 -25.05
CA VAL A 238 22.28 18.02 -26.18
C VAL A 238 23.23 19.17 -26.48
N ASP A 239 24.51 18.88 -26.49
CA ASP A 239 25.56 19.77 -26.99
C ASP A 239 26.33 19.11 -28.14
N ASP A 240 27.39 19.76 -28.63
CA ASP A 240 28.15 19.27 -29.79
C ASP A 240 28.85 17.93 -29.54
N GLU A 241 29.27 17.66 -28.30
CA GLU A 241 30.06 16.47 -27.93
C GLU A 241 29.24 15.42 -27.16
N TYR A 242 28.16 15.84 -26.50
CA TYR A 242 27.46 15.04 -25.52
C TYR A 242 25.94 15.08 -25.66
N ILE A 243 25.33 13.99 -25.22
CA ILE A 243 23.89 13.90 -24.91
C ILE A 243 23.82 13.54 -23.43
N SER A 244 23.24 14.43 -22.62
CA SER A 244 23.04 14.22 -21.19
C SER A 244 21.57 13.96 -20.93
N GLN A 245 21.26 12.82 -20.30
CA GLN A 245 19.91 12.45 -19.89
C GLN A 245 19.84 12.41 -18.37
N SER A 246 18.73 12.92 -17.81
CA SER A 246 18.47 12.83 -16.39
C SER A 246 17.03 12.42 -16.11
N PHE A 247 16.87 11.55 -15.13
CA PHE A 247 15.60 11.02 -14.63
C PHE A 247 15.52 11.41 -13.16
N VAL A 248 14.90 12.55 -12.89
CA VAL A 248 15.01 13.26 -11.60
C VAL A 248 13.68 13.25 -10.90
N VAL A 249 13.66 13.06 -9.58
CA VAL A 249 12.41 13.13 -8.83
C VAL A 249 11.78 14.51 -8.94
N ARG A 250 10.46 14.53 -9.11
CA ARG A 250 9.71 15.78 -9.14
C ARG A 250 9.82 16.49 -7.77
N PRO A 251 10.25 17.76 -7.72
CA PRO A 251 10.41 18.49 -6.46
C PRO A 251 9.09 18.63 -5.70
N GLY A 252 9.15 18.56 -4.36
CA GLY A 252 7.99 18.81 -3.49
C GLY A 252 6.96 17.68 -3.40
N MET A 253 7.14 16.58 -4.14
CA MET A 253 6.17 15.48 -4.14
C MET A 253 6.43 14.50 -2.99
N GLY A 254 5.42 14.33 -2.13
CA GLY A 254 5.39 13.29 -1.10
C GLY A 254 4.83 11.98 -1.62
N ASN A 255 5.34 10.87 -1.11
CA ASN A 255 4.87 9.51 -1.41
C ASN A 255 4.44 8.81 -0.11
N THR A 256 3.64 7.76 -0.23
CA THR A 256 3.17 6.95 0.92
C THR A 256 3.54 5.49 0.67
N ALA A 257 4.12 4.83 1.69
CA ALA A 257 4.69 3.49 1.55
C ALA A 257 3.69 2.47 1.03
N HIS A 258 2.47 2.40 1.57
CA HIS A 258 1.47 1.43 1.06
C HIS A 258 1.15 1.58 -0.43
N ARG A 259 1.27 2.78 -1.01
CA ARG A 259 1.09 3.02 -2.46
C ARG A 259 2.34 2.65 -3.27
N ALA A 260 3.51 2.71 -2.65
CA ALA A 260 4.77 2.30 -3.25
C ALA A 260 4.76 0.80 -3.57
N MET A 261 4.14 -0.02 -2.71
CA MET A 261 4.03 -1.46 -2.91
C MET A 261 3.33 -1.82 -4.22
N GLU A 262 2.22 -1.15 -4.57
CA GLU A 262 1.54 -1.39 -5.86
C GLU A 262 2.46 -1.11 -7.06
N LYS A 263 3.29 -0.06 -6.97
CA LYS A 263 4.27 0.25 -8.02
C LYS A 263 5.37 -0.81 -8.10
N LEU A 264 5.90 -1.23 -6.95
CA LEU A 264 6.98 -2.21 -6.88
C LEU A 264 6.53 -3.60 -7.37
N LEU A 265 5.31 -4.02 -7.04
CA LEU A 265 4.75 -5.29 -7.53
C LEU A 265 4.59 -5.30 -9.05
N LYS A 266 4.11 -4.19 -9.64
CA LYS A 266 4.00 -4.02 -11.11
C LYS A 266 5.33 -3.95 -11.85
N MET A 267 6.45 -3.79 -11.14
CA MET A 267 7.78 -3.87 -11.74
C MET A 267 8.32 -5.29 -11.79
N VAL A 268 7.85 -6.16 -10.89
CA VAL A 268 8.31 -7.55 -10.81
C VAL A 268 7.54 -8.43 -11.79
N ASP A 269 6.27 -8.09 -12.02
CA ASP A 269 5.39 -8.77 -12.97
C ASP A 269 4.80 -7.73 -13.94
N ASP A 270 5.01 -7.95 -15.25
CA ASP A 270 4.51 -7.09 -16.33
C ASP A 270 2.97 -7.20 -16.49
N ASP A 271 2.32 -8.09 -15.74
CA ASP A 271 0.85 -8.11 -15.68
C ASP A 271 0.32 -6.79 -15.08
N VAL A 272 -0.62 -6.18 -15.79
CA VAL A 272 -1.26 -4.92 -15.39
C VAL A 272 -2.04 -5.08 -14.08
N ASN A 273 -2.43 -6.31 -13.72
CA ASN A 273 -3.25 -6.62 -12.54
C ASN A 273 -2.49 -7.40 -11.46
N ILE A 274 -2.44 -6.83 -10.26
CA ILE A 274 -1.89 -7.50 -9.07
C ILE A 274 -2.90 -8.53 -8.54
N HIS A 275 -2.50 -9.80 -8.50
CA HIS A 275 -3.29 -10.88 -7.90
C HIS A 275 -3.08 -10.95 -6.38
N TRP A 276 -3.76 -10.07 -5.63
CA TRP A 276 -3.61 -9.95 -4.17
C TRP A 276 -3.79 -11.26 -3.40
N ARG A 277 -4.76 -12.09 -3.80
CA ARG A 277 -5.02 -13.38 -3.15
C ARG A 277 -3.85 -14.35 -3.30
N SER A 278 -3.17 -14.34 -4.44
CA SER A 278 -1.97 -15.15 -4.65
C SER A 278 -0.86 -14.74 -3.68
N LEU A 279 -0.75 -13.45 -3.35
CA LEU A 279 0.24 -12.94 -2.39
C LEU A 279 -0.05 -13.34 -0.93
N LEU A 280 -1.28 -13.77 -0.61
CA LEU A 280 -1.59 -14.38 0.69
C LEU A 280 -1.09 -15.82 0.81
N VAL A 281 -0.76 -16.45 -0.32
CA VAL A 281 -0.32 -17.84 -0.41
C VAL A 281 1.18 -17.91 -0.67
N ASP A 282 1.68 -17.07 -1.58
CA ASP A 282 3.09 -16.94 -1.93
C ASP A 282 3.56 -15.51 -1.67
N GLU A 283 4.25 -15.32 -0.54
CA GLU A 283 4.81 -14.04 -0.13
C GLU A 283 6.18 -13.75 -0.78
N SER A 284 6.71 -14.64 -1.63
CA SER A 284 8.02 -14.45 -2.26
C SER A 284 8.16 -13.13 -3.05
N PRO A 285 7.13 -12.62 -3.76
CA PRO A 285 7.20 -11.31 -4.39
C PRO A 285 7.29 -10.17 -3.36
N LEU A 286 6.75 -10.36 -2.16
CA LEU A 286 6.84 -9.39 -1.08
C LEU A 286 8.24 -9.40 -0.46
N HIS A 287 8.96 -10.51 -0.42
CA HIS A 287 10.31 -10.58 0.18
C HIS A 287 11.36 -9.76 -0.57
N SER A 288 11.25 -9.63 -1.89
CA SER A 288 12.14 -8.74 -2.67
C SER A 288 11.91 -7.25 -2.35
N ILE A 289 10.74 -6.94 -1.79
CA ILE A 289 10.26 -5.61 -1.41
C ILE A 289 10.27 -5.43 0.12
N ALA A 290 10.34 -6.53 0.88
CA ALA A 290 10.34 -6.54 2.33
C ALA A 290 11.60 -5.84 2.79
N ASP A 291 11.47 -5.06 3.86
CA ASP A 291 12.48 -4.12 4.36
C ASP A 291 12.44 -2.74 3.68
N PHE A 292 11.28 -2.30 3.16
CA PHE A 292 11.08 -0.97 2.59
C PHE A 292 11.41 0.17 3.57
N GLN A 293 11.11 -0.01 4.86
CA GLN A 293 11.48 0.97 5.89
C GLN A 293 13.01 1.07 6.04
N SER A 294 13.72 -0.05 6.04
CA SER A 294 15.19 -0.05 6.07
C SER A 294 15.78 0.53 4.79
N ALA A 295 15.18 0.25 3.63
CA ALA A 295 15.53 0.89 2.37
C ALA A 295 15.40 2.41 2.47
N LEU A 296 14.30 2.92 3.04
CA LEU A 296 14.11 4.36 3.25
C LEU A 296 15.13 4.93 4.25
N ASN A 297 15.45 4.21 5.32
CA ASN A 297 16.48 4.62 6.28
C ASN A 297 17.89 4.65 5.66
N GLU A 298 18.22 3.66 4.83
CA GLU A 298 19.47 3.62 4.09
C GLU A 298 19.55 4.79 3.11
N ALA A 299 18.49 5.02 2.35
CA ALA A 299 18.39 6.13 1.41
C ALA A 299 18.40 7.51 2.10
N LEU A 300 17.87 7.62 3.33
CA LEU A 300 17.99 8.81 4.18
C LEU A 300 19.46 9.06 4.57
N ASN A 301 20.16 8.03 5.02
CA ASN A 301 21.59 8.12 5.36
C ASN A 301 22.48 8.45 4.14
N GLN A 302 22.07 7.98 2.96
CA GLN A 302 22.72 8.29 1.68
C GLN A 302 22.31 9.65 1.09
N LYS A 303 21.48 10.43 1.80
CA LYS A 303 20.98 11.75 1.34
C LYS A 303 20.18 11.68 0.03
N PHE A 304 19.46 10.59 -0.22
CA PHE A 304 18.46 10.51 -1.29
C PHE A 304 17.07 10.86 -0.77
N VAL A 305 16.68 10.30 0.38
CA VAL A 305 15.44 10.66 1.06
C VAL A 305 15.69 11.88 1.93
N LYS A 306 14.86 12.92 1.77
CA LYS A 306 14.94 14.16 2.56
C LYS A 306 14.09 14.10 3.83
N TYR A 307 12.90 13.52 3.73
CA TYR A 307 11.96 13.40 4.85
C TYR A 307 11.35 12.02 4.91
N ILE A 308 11.24 11.49 6.12
CA ILE A 308 10.36 10.37 6.49
C ILE A 308 9.41 10.92 7.55
N LEU A 309 8.12 10.80 7.31
CA LEU A 309 7.05 11.36 8.13
C LEU A 309 6.18 10.21 8.65
N LEU A 310 6.23 10.01 9.96
CA LEU A 310 5.38 9.08 10.68
C LEU A 310 4.13 9.83 11.15
N GLN A 311 2.99 9.48 10.58
CA GLN A 311 1.74 10.16 10.93
C GLN A 311 1.24 9.69 12.29
N HIS A 312 0.82 10.64 13.11
CA HIS A 312 0.08 10.38 14.34
C HIS A 312 -1.34 10.95 14.22
N PRO A 313 -2.35 10.28 14.82
CA PRO A 313 -3.72 10.77 14.77
C PRO A 313 -3.87 12.07 15.56
N GLN A 314 -4.74 12.97 15.12
CA GLN A 314 -5.09 14.17 15.90
C GLN A 314 -5.79 13.82 17.22
N GLN A 315 -6.63 12.79 17.19
CA GLN A 315 -7.33 12.23 18.35
C GLN A 315 -6.95 10.75 18.46
N TYR A 316 -6.22 10.41 19.51
CA TYR A 316 -5.93 9.01 19.83
C TYR A 316 -7.19 8.31 20.35
N PRO A 317 -7.51 7.10 19.84
CA PRO A 317 -8.47 6.22 20.47
C PRO A 317 -8.04 5.83 21.88
N ASP A 318 -9.02 5.59 22.76
CA ASP A 318 -8.77 5.30 24.18
C ASP A 318 -7.94 4.03 24.42
N PHE A 319 -7.96 3.08 23.48
CA PHE A 319 -7.20 1.84 23.60
C PHE A 319 -5.70 2.01 23.28
N ILE A 320 -5.30 3.13 22.65
CA ILE A 320 -3.88 3.42 22.41
C ILE A 320 -3.24 3.90 23.70
N LYS A 321 -2.16 3.23 24.10
CA LYS A 321 -1.45 3.51 25.35
C LYS A 321 -0.53 4.72 25.20
N ASP A 322 -0.29 5.43 26.31
CA ASP A 322 0.38 6.73 26.32
C ASP A 322 1.84 6.70 25.85
N ASP A 323 2.51 5.57 26.06
CA ASP A 323 3.88 5.28 25.62
C ASP A 323 4.02 5.20 24.09
N ASP A 324 2.94 4.89 23.37
CA ASP A 324 2.90 4.92 21.90
C ASP A 324 2.32 6.22 21.32
N LYS A 325 1.80 7.12 22.18
CA LYS A 325 1.34 8.43 21.72
C LYS A 325 2.55 9.30 21.45
N ALA A 326 2.48 10.07 20.36
CA ALA A 326 3.42 11.15 20.12
C ALA A 326 3.45 12.05 21.35
N LYS A 327 4.62 12.17 21.97
CA LYS A 327 4.84 13.12 23.05
C LYS A 327 4.75 14.49 22.42
N GLY A 328 3.61 15.17 22.62
CA GLY A 328 3.43 16.53 22.11
C GLY A 328 4.61 17.38 22.56
N ILE A 329 5.17 18.17 21.65
CA ILE A 329 5.89 19.37 22.06
C ILE A 329 4.78 20.31 22.56
N HIS A 330 4.59 20.36 23.87
CA HIS A 330 3.64 21.28 24.51
C HIS A 330 4.02 22.73 24.26
#